data_AF-A0A7V2NR76-F1
#
_entry.id   AF-A0A7V2NR76-F1
#
_cell.length_a   1.000
_cell.length_b   1.000
_cell.length_c   1.000
_cell.angle_alpha   90.00
_cell.angle_beta   90.00
_cell.angle_gamma   90.00
#
_symmetry.space_group_name_H-M   'P 1'
#
loop_
_entity.id
_entity.type
_entity.pdbx_description
1 polymer ?
#
loop_
_entity_poly.entity_id
_entity_poly.type
_entity_poly.pdbx_seq_one_letter_code
_entity_poly.pdbx_strand_id
1 'polypeptide(L)'
;DVIIVASVSCIYGLGSPANYRDMSITLDRGSVHERDDVMRRLVGLQYTRNEIGFERGTFRARGDTLEIIPAYQEDIVRIEFFGDEVERIIILDPISGHPKREEEEITIYPASHFITPSERMQHATEAIEEELEERLEELKAEGKLLEAQRLGQRTRYDLEMMQEMGYCSGIENYSRHLDGRSPGQPPSVLIDYFPSDFLMVIDESHQTIPQVRGMYNGDRSRKLTLVDYGFRLPSALDNRPLMFPEFEERLNQVIFTSATPGPYELSHSKRVIEQIIRPTGLVDPELVIHPVTGQVDHLIEQVRIVVERSERVLVTTLTKRMAEDLTEYLVDLGVRARYLHSEIDTLERIEILRDLRLGKFDVLVGINLLREGLDLPEVSLVAILDADKEGFLRSGTSLIQTIGRAARNVRGKVILYADVMTDSIRYAIDETNRRRKIQIAYNEEHGITPKTIERNIADIAQAINAPQAAVPRSAVPTQDELQQISPSEILQTIERLKTEMQRAADNLEFEHAATLRDEIRRLRKKL
;
A
#
# COMPACT_ATOMS: atom_id res chain seq x y z
N ASP A 1 -4.21 22.23 -11.06
CA ASP A 1 -4.01 21.81 -9.65
C ASP A 1 -3.42 20.41 -9.61
N VAL A 2 -2.51 20.15 -8.67
CA VAL A 2 -1.84 18.86 -8.48
C VAL A 2 -2.42 18.19 -7.25
N ILE A 3 -2.88 16.94 -7.38
CA ILE A 3 -3.34 16.11 -6.26
C ILE A 3 -2.44 14.89 -6.21
N ILE A 4 -1.81 14.66 -5.06
CA ILE A 4 -1.01 13.46 -4.82
C ILE A 4 -1.69 12.64 -3.73
N VAL A 5 -2.02 11.39 -4.04
CA VAL A 5 -2.44 10.40 -3.04
C VAL A 5 -1.20 9.62 -2.65
N ALA A 6 -0.81 9.72 -1.38
CA ALA A 6 0.38 9.07 -0.85
C ALA A 6 0.05 8.25 0.38
N SER A 7 0.80 7.16 0.58
CA SER A 7 0.85 6.49 1.88
C SER A 7 1.77 7.26 2.83
N VAL A 8 2.10 6.68 3.98
CA VAL A 8 3.14 7.20 4.87
C VAL A 8 4.52 7.33 4.20
N SER A 9 4.71 6.87 2.96
CA SER A 9 5.90 7.18 2.16
C SER A 9 6.13 8.70 2.00
N CYS A 10 5.10 9.54 2.13
CA CYS A 10 5.24 10.99 2.01
C CYS A 10 6.10 11.66 3.09
N ILE A 11 6.36 10.96 4.21
CA ILE A 11 7.25 11.42 5.29
C ILE A 11 8.63 10.77 5.26
N TYR A 12 8.95 9.97 4.23
CA TYR A 12 10.27 9.37 4.06
C TYR A 12 11.20 10.27 3.25
N GLY A 13 12.49 10.11 3.52
CA GLY A 13 13.54 10.88 2.87
C GLY A 13 13.53 10.77 1.35
N LEU A 14 13.61 11.92 0.70
CA LEU A 14 13.90 12.14 -0.71
C LEU A 14 15.10 13.09 -0.78
N GLY A 15 15.73 13.20 -1.96
CA GLY A 15 16.72 14.26 -2.17
C GLY A 15 16.08 15.65 -2.06
N SER A 16 16.92 16.66 -1.88
CA SER A 16 16.46 18.04 -1.76
C SER A 16 15.64 18.48 -2.99
N PRO A 17 14.45 19.09 -2.80
CA PRO A 17 13.67 19.66 -3.90
C PRO A 17 14.44 20.69 -4.72
N ALA A 18 15.32 21.46 -4.06
CA ALA A 18 16.18 22.44 -4.71
C ALA A 18 17.16 21.73 -5.66
N ASN A 19 17.89 20.71 -5.17
CA ASN A 19 18.80 19.94 -6.03
C ASN A 19 18.05 19.27 -7.20
N TYR A 20 16.87 18.70 -6.94
CA TYR A 20 16.07 18.03 -7.96
C TYR A 20 15.64 19.01 -9.07
N ARG A 21 15.30 20.24 -8.71
CA ARG A 21 14.97 21.32 -9.64
C ARG A 21 16.21 21.87 -10.35
N ASP A 22 17.26 22.20 -9.62
CA ASP A 22 18.47 22.85 -10.14
C ASP A 22 19.23 21.95 -11.11
N MET A 23 19.18 20.63 -10.92
CA MET A 23 19.82 19.68 -11.82
C MET A 23 19.02 19.44 -13.11
N SER A 24 17.72 19.72 -13.13
CA SER A 24 16.87 19.46 -14.30
C SER A 24 17.38 20.15 -15.57
N ILE A 25 17.10 19.54 -16.73
CA ILE A 25 17.47 20.07 -18.04
C ILE A 25 16.21 20.63 -18.68
N THR A 26 16.13 21.96 -18.80
CA THR A 26 15.13 22.60 -19.67
C THR A 26 15.73 22.81 -21.05
N LEU A 27 14.95 22.47 -22.08
CA LEU A 27 15.26 22.71 -23.50
C LEU A 27 14.07 23.42 -24.14
N ASP A 28 14.34 24.55 -24.76
CA ASP A 28 13.37 25.33 -25.52
C ASP A 28 13.61 25.19 -27.01
N ARG A 29 12.56 25.27 -27.80
CA ARG A 29 12.70 25.38 -29.25
C ARG A 29 13.47 26.66 -29.63
N GLY A 30 14.48 26.53 -30.49
CA GLY A 30 15.39 27.60 -30.89
C GLY A 30 16.51 27.91 -29.90
N SER A 31 16.59 27.17 -28.78
CA SER A 31 17.72 27.30 -27.86
C SER A 31 18.98 26.63 -28.43
N VAL A 32 20.15 27.19 -28.09
CA VAL A 32 21.45 26.68 -28.55
C VAL A 32 22.02 25.71 -27.52
N HIS A 33 22.04 24.44 -27.86
CA HIS A 33 22.62 23.34 -27.10
C HIS A 33 23.33 22.35 -28.03
N GLU A 34 24.62 22.10 -27.78
CA GLU A 34 25.32 20.99 -28.43
C GLU A 34 24.68 19.66 -27.97
N ARG A 35 24.30 18.81 -28.91
CA ARG A 35 23.64 17.53 -28.62
C ARG A 35 24.45 16.65 -27.65
N ASP A 36 25.76 16.63 -27.81
CA ASP A 36 26.66 15.83 -26.98
C ASP A 36 26.80 16.39 -25.55
N ASP A 37 26.62 17.71 -25.36
CA ASP A 37 26.49 18.32 -24.03
C ASP A 37 25.21 17.87 -23.34
N VAL A 38 24.07 17.86 -24.06
CA VAL A 38 22.78 17.39 -23.52
C VAL A 38 22.89 15.93 -23.08
N MET A 39 23.50 15.07 -23.89
CA MET A 39 23.75 13.67 -23.52
C MET A 39 24.60 13.54 -22.26
N ARG A 40 25.68 14.33 -22.12
CA ARG A 40 26.51 14.33 -20.91
C ARG A 40 25.72 14.77 -19.68
N ARG A 41 24.85 15.78 -19.80
CA ARG A 41 23.96 16.19 -18.71
C ARG A 41 22.94 15.09 -18.35
N LEU A 42 22.39 14.38 -19.33
CA LEU A 42 21.46 13.26 -19.08
C LEU A 42 22.13 12.11 -18.31
N VAL A 43 23.39 11.79 -18.60
CA VAL A 43 24.16 10.82 -17.80
C VAL A 43 24.32 11.32 -16.36
N GLY A 44 24.61 12.61 -16.18
CA GLY A 44 24.62 13.24 -14.84
C GLY A 44 23.28 13.12 -14.11
N LEU A 45 22.16 13.14 -14.85
CA LEU A 45 20.81 12.90 -14.36
C LEU A 45 20.45 11.42 -14.11
N GLN A 46 21.44 10.53 -14.18
CA GLN A 46 21.28 9.08 -13.99
C GLN A 46 20.46 8.39 -15.09
N TYR A 47 20.41 8.98 -16.29
CA TYR A 47 19.88 8.28 -17.46
C TYR A 47 20.95 7.41 -18.11
N THR A 48 20.54 6.22 -18.56
CA THR A 48 21.43 5.28 -19.24
C THR A 48 21.30 5.41 -20.75
N ARG A 49 22.43 5.52 -21.46
CA ARG A 49 22.41 5.45 -22.93
C ARG A 49 22.13 4.01 -23.37
N ASN A 50 21.04 3.78 -24.11
CA ASN A 50 20.69 2.45 -24.60
C ASN A 50 20.06 2.50 -26.01
N GLU A 51 20.80 2.03 -27.01
CA GLU A 51 20.34 2.02 -28.41
C GLU A 51 19.34 0.90 -28.72
N ILE A 52 19.37 -0.20 -27.94
CA ILE A 52 18.61 -1.43 -28.19
C ILE A 52 17.41 -1.53 -27.25
N GLY A 53 17.65 -1.47 -25.93
CA GLY A 53 16.64 -1.55 -24.88
C GLY A 53 16.14 -0.16 -24.51
N PHE A 54 15.24 0.40 -25.32
CA PHE A 54 14.70 1.73 -25.07
C PHE A 54 13.54 1.67 -24.07
N GLU A 55 13.87 1.87 -22.80
CA GLU A 55 12.96 1.80 -21.65
C GLU A 55 13.03 3.08 -20.79
N ARG A 56 12.18 3.19 -19.76
CA ARG A 56 12.16 4.38 -18.88
C ARG A 56 13.51 4.62 -18.22
N GLY A 57 13.92 5.89 -18.15
CA GLY A 57 15.23 6.26 -17.62
C GLY A 57 16.38 6.03 -18.61
N THR A 58 16.08 5.80 -19.90
CA THR A 58 17.10 5.67 -20.94
C THR A 58 16.99 6.74 -22.01
N PHE A 59 18.10 6.96 -22.73
CA PHE A 59 18.13 7.79 -23.93
C PHE A 59 18.93 7.12 -25.05
N ARG A 60 18.67 7.52 -26.29
CA ARG A 60 19.41 7.09 -27.48
C ARG A 60 19.56 8.23 -28.48
N ALA A 61 20.59 8.15 -29.32
CA ALA A 61 20.89 9.19 -30.30
C ALA A 61 20.99 8.60 -31.72
N ARG A 62 20.26 9.19 -32.66
CA ARG A 62 20.23 8.76 -34.08
C ARG A 62 20.41 9.97 -34.98
N GLY A 63 21.63 10.16 -35.51
CA GLY A 63 21.95 11.38 -36.27
C GLY A 63 21.66 12.61 -35.40
N ASP A 64 20.95 13.60 -35.93
CA ASP A 64 20.66 14.84 -35.21
C ASP A 64 19.45 14.73 -34.27
N THR A 65 19.02 13.51 -33.94
CA THR A 65 17.86 13.25 -33.08
C THR A 65 18.28 12.59 -31.78
N LEU A 66 17.83 13.16 -30.66
CA LEU A 66 17.95 12.59 -29.32
C LEU A 66 16.56 12.12 -28.87
N GLU A 67 16.45 10.86 -28.47
CA GLU A 67 15.21 10.32 -27.90
C GLU A 67 15.44 9.93 -26.46
N ILE A 68 14.54 10.34 -25.57
CA ILE A 68 14.61 10.13 -24.12
C ILE A 68 13.28 9.54 -23.67
N ILE A 69 13.30 8.52 -22.81
CA ILE A 69 12.10 8.13 -22.05
C ILE A 69 12.31 8.59 -20.61
N PRO A 70 11.65 9.68 -20.17
CA PRO A 70 11.76 10.14 -18.79
C PRO A 70 11.39 9.06 -17.79
N ALA A 71 12.07 9.00 -16.64
CA ALA A 71 11.81 7.95 -15.63
C ALA A 71 10.36 7.96 -15.09
N TYR A 72 9.69 9.12 -15.18
CA TYR A 72 8.36 9.41 -14.65
C TYR A 72 7.26 9.41 -15.72
N GLN A 73 7.56 9.11 -16.99
CA GLN A 73 6.58 9.05 -18.07
C GLN A 73 6.76 7.78 -18.91
N GLU A 74 5.75 7.47 -19.73
CA GLU A 74 5.80 6.38 -20.71
C GLU A 74 6.13 6.85 -22.12
N ASP A 75 5.80 8.10 -22.44
CA ASP A 75 6.01 8.66 -23.76
C ASP A 75 7.49 8.93 -24.05
N ILE A 76 7.85 8.85 -25.32
CA ILE A 76 9.19 9.18 -25.81
C ILE A 76 9.23 10.69 -26.05
N VAL A 77 10.20 11.37 -25.46
CA VAL A 77 10.56 12.74 -25.81
C VAL A 77 11.63 12.68 -26.90
N ARG A 78 11.29 13.13 -28.11
CA ARG A 78 12.21 13.28 -29.22
C ARG A 78 12.60 14.74 -29.38
N ILE A 79 13.89 15.02 -29.37
CA ILE A 79 14.47 16.34 -29.60
C ILE A 79 15.26 16.27 -30.90
N GLU A 80 14.86 17.06 -31.90
CA GLU A 80 15.52 17.19 -33.20
C GLU A 80 16.41 18.43 -33.18
N PHE A 81 17.68 18.27 -33.56
CA PHE A 81 18.68 19.32 -33.59
C PHE A 81 19.02 19.72 -35.03
N PHE A 82 19.34 20.99 -35.25
CA PHE A 82 19.95 21.49 -36.48
C PHE A 82 21.29 22.14 -36.12
N GLY A 83 22.38 21.38 -36.26
CA GLY A 83 23.67 21.76 -35.67
C GLY A 83 23.55 21.77 -34.15
N ASP A 84 23.74 22.94 -33.53
CA ASP A 84 23.63 23.14 -32.08
C ASP A 84 22.31 23.80 -31.68
N GLU A 85 21.32 23.90 -32.56
CA GLU A 85 20.01 24.50 -32.26
C GLU A 85 18.95 23.40 -32.08
N VAL A 86 18.12 23.51 -31.03
CA VAL A 86 16.94 22.65 -30.86
C VAL A 86 15.86 23.08 -31.85
N GLU A 87 15.65 22.31 -32.92
CA GLU A 87 14.70 22.65 -33.98
C GLU A 87 13.26 22.31 -33.56
N ARG A 88 13.06 21.12 -32.97
CA ARG A 88 11.74 20.58 -32.60
C ARG A 88 11.80 19.67 -31.38
N ILE A 89 10.73 19.70 -30.59
CA ILE A 89 10.52 18.81 -29.44
C ILE A 89 9.18 18.09 -29.63
N ILE A 90 9.20 16.77 -29.72
CA ILE A 90 8.03 15.96 -30.10
C ILE A 90 7.82 14.86 -29.06
N ILE A 91 6.59 14.72 -28.59
CA ILE A 91 6.18 13.61 -27.73
C ILE A 91 5.62 12.49 -28.61
N LEU A 92 6.20 11.29 -28.53
CA LEU A 92 5.81 10.13 -29.32
C LEU A 92 5.22 9.03 -28.44
N ASP A 93 4.35 8.24 -29.05
CA ASP A 93 3.90 6.99 -28.46
C ASP A 93 5.04 5.95 -28.38
N PRO A 94 5.27 5.30 -27.22
CA PRO A 94 6.40 4.40 -27.05
C PRO A 94 6.28 3.10 -27.85
N ILE A 95 5.06 2.71 -28.23
CA ILE A 95 4.80 1.45 -28.94
C ILE A 95 4.78 1.69 -30.45
N SER A 96 3.97 2.65 -30.90
CA SER A 96 3.77 2.91 -32.33
C SER A 96 4.78 3.88 -32.94
N GLY A 97 5.46 4.70 -32.12
CA GLY A 97 6.38 5.73 -32.57
C GLY A 97 5.69 6.92 -33.25
N HIS A 98 4.35 6.98 -33.24
CA HIS A 98 3.60 8.09 -33.83
C HIS A 98 3.69 9.36 -32.96
N PRO A 99 3.79 10.53 -33.59
CA PRO A 99 3.77 11.80 -32.86
C PRO A 99 2.39 12.04 -32.25
N LYS A 100 2.38 12.27 -30.93
CA LYS A 100 1.18 12.65 -30.17
C LYS A 100 0.99 14.16 -30.20
N ARG A 101 2.06 14.91 -29.90
CA ARG A 101 2.08 16.38 -29.85
C ARG A 101 3.50 16.92 -29.99
N GLU A 102 3.58 18.19 -30.34
CA GLU A 102 4.82 18.97 -30.39
C GLU A 102 4.79 19.99 -29.25
N GLU A 103 5.93 20.20 -28.60
CA GLU A 103 6.07 21.07 -27.43
C GLU A 103 7.07 22.19 -27.77
N GLU A 104 6.86 23.38 -27.20
CA GLU A 104 7.80 24.50 -27.34
C GLU A 104 8.94 24.44 -26.31
N GLU A 105 8.69 23.82 -25.15
CA GLU A 105 9.63 23.69 -24.04
C GLU A 105 9.46 22.30 -23.40
N ILE A 106 10.56 21.68 -22.96
CA ILE A 106 10.53 20.47 -22.13
C ILE A 106 11.55 20.54 -21.00
N THR A 107 11.11 20.16 -19.80
CA THR A 107 12.01 19.95 -18.65
C THR A 107 12.18 18.47 -18.37
N ILE A 108 13.42 17.99 -18.44
CA ILE A 108 13.81 16.63 -18.09
C ILE A 108 14.34 16.61 -16.66
N TYR A 109 13.57 16.04 -15.74
CA TYR A 109 13.98 15.81 -14.36
C TYR A 109 14.92 14.60 -14.18
N PRO A 110 15.72 14.57 -13.10
CA PRO A 110 16.55 13.43 -12.73
C PRO A 110 15.80 12.09 -12.74
N ALA A 111 16.48 11.02 -13.20
CA ALA A 111 15.94 9.66 -13.16
C ALA A 111 15.94 9.05 -11.74
N SER A 112 16.67 9.66 -10.81
CA SER A 112 16.73 9.28 -9.40
C SER A 112 16.38 10.45 -8.49
N HIS A 113 15.71 10.17 -7.37
CA HIS A 113 15.41 11.18 -6.35
C HIS A 113 16.60 11.50 -5.44
N PHE A 114 17.64 10.66 -5.41
CA PHE A 114 18.86 10.88 -4.63
C PHE A 114 20.00 11.28 -5.56
N ILE A 115 19.86 12.47 -6.14
CA ILE A 115 20.88 13.02 -7.04
C ILE A 115 21.70 14.09 -6.32
N THR A 116 23.01 14.01 -6.50
CA THR A 116 23.98 14.90 -5.86
C THR A 116 24.97 15.40 -6.91
N PRO A 117 25.22 16.73 -7.01
CA PRO A 117 26.24 17.27 -7.90
C PRO A 117 27.63 16.70 -7.60
N SER A 118 28.47 16.51 -8.62
CA SER A 118 29.80 15.88 -8.48
C SER A 118 30.70 16.57 -7.43
N GLU A 119 30.67 17.90 -7.35
CA GLU A 119 31.42 18.66 -6.34
C GLU A 119 30.99 18.31 -4.91
N ARG A 120 29.68 18.13 -4.67
CA ARG A 120 29.16 17.72 -3.36
C ARG A 120 29.44 16.26 -3.08
N MET A 121 29.45 15.41 -4.11
CA MET A 121 29.79 13.99 -3.96
C MET A 121 31.19 13.81 -3.37
N GLN A 122 32.17 14.60 -3.84
CA GLN A 122 33.53 14.54 -3.33
C GLN A 122 33.60 14.87 -1.83
N HIS A 123 33.00 16.00 -1.41
CA HIS A 123 32.92 16.37 -0.01
C HIS A 123 32.17 15.33 0.84
N ALA A 124 31.10 14.75 0.30
CA ALA A 124 30.35 13.70 0.98
C ALA A 124 31.20 12.44 1.17
N THR A 125 31.99 12.03 0.17
CA THR A 125 32.87 10.86 0.29
C THR A 125 33.96 11.06 1.35
N GLU A 126 34.54 12.27 1.44
CA GLU A 126 35.51 12.63 2.48
C GLU A 126 34.87 12.54 3.88
N ALA A 127 33.69 13.14 4.07
CA ALA A 127 32.97 13.10 5.35
C ALA A 127 32.52 11.68 5.76
N ILE A 128 32.20 10.82 4.79
CA ILE A 128 31.86 9.41 5.03
C ILE A 128 33.11 8.63 5.47
N GLU A 129 34.26 8.90 4.86
CA GLU A 129 35.53 8.27 5.21
C GLU A 129 35.96 8.67 6.63
N GLU A 130 35.85 9.96 7.00
CA GLU A 130 36.10 10.44 8.36
C GLU A 130 35.21 9.73 9.40
N GLU A 131 33.89 9.70 9.18
CA GLU A 131 32.96 8.98 10.09
C GLU A 131 33.28 7.49 10.18
N LEU A 132 33.70 6.88 9.06
CA LEU A 132 34.10 5.48 9.04
C LEU A 132 35.32 5.26 9.93
N GLU A 133 36.36 6.09 9.82
CA GLU A 133 37.56 5.95 10.63
C GLU A 133 37.26 6.04 12.13
N GLU A 134 36.53 7.08 12.55
CA GLU A 134 36.08 7.27 13.93
C GLU A 134 35.31 6.03 14.43
N ARG A 135 34.32 5.57 13.64
CA ARG A 135 33.49 4.42 14.05
C ARG A 135 34.27 3.12 14.12
N LEU A 136 35.27 2.93 13.25
CA LEU A 136 36.13 1.75 13.30
C LEU A 136 37.03 1.74 14.55
N GLU A 137 37.51 2.89 14.99
CA GLU A 137 38.27 3.02 16.24
C GLU A 137 37.40 2.66 17.46
N GLU A 138 36.19 3.21 17.53
CA GLU A 138 35.22 2.89 18.59
C GLU A 138 34.94 1.37 18.67
N LEU A 139 34.57 0.75 17.54
CA LEU A 139 34.25 -0.68 17.51
C LEU A 139 35.44 -1.55 17.90
N LYS A 140 36.67 -1.19 17.48
CA LYS A 140 37.89 -1.91 17.90
C LYS A 140 38.17 -1.75 19.39
N ALA A 141 37.97 -0.55 19.94
CA ALA A 141 38.14 -0.28 21.37
C ALA A 141 37.13 -1.07 22.23
N GLU A 142 35.92 -1.30 21.72
CA GLU A 142 34.89 -2.14 22.34
C GLU A 142 35.12 -3.66 22.15
N GLY A 143 36.15 -4.08 21.42
CA GLY A 143 36.42 -5.48 21.11
C GLY A 143 35.51 -6.08 20.02
N LYS A 144 34.72 -5.26 19.32
CA LYS A 144 33.81 -5.64 18.22
C LYS A 144 34.55 -5.72 16.89
N LEU A 145 35.54 -6.61 16.81
CA LEU A 145 36.44 -6.73 15.66
C LEU A 145 35.72 -7.19 14.38
N LEU A 146 34.71 -8.06 14.51
CA LEU A 146 33.94 -8.56 13.37
C LEU A 146 33.07 -7.46 12.75
N GLU A 147 32.41 -6.67 13.59
CA GLU A 147 31.61 -5.52 13.20
C GLU A 147 32.47 -4.45 12.54
N ALA A 148 33.65 -4.15 13.10
CA ALA A 148 34.60 -3.22 12.49
C ALA A 148 35.07 -3.70 11.11
N GLN A 149 35.44 -4.98 10.97
CA GLN A 149 35.85 -5.54 9.67
C GLN A 149 34.72 -5.45 8.64
N ARG A 150 33.49 -5.83 9.04
CA ARG A 150 32.30 -5.79 8.20
C ARG A 150 31.98 -4.38 7.71
N LEU A 151 31.96 -3.42 8.64
CA LEU A 151 31.68 -2.01 8.34
C LEU A 151 32.73 -1.43 7.41
N GLY A 152 34.01 -1.69 7.68
CA GLY A 152 35.13 -1.22 6.88
C GLY A 152 35.13 -1.76 5.46
N GLN A 153 34.86 -3.05 5.25
CA GLN A 153 34.78 -3.64 3.90
C GLN A 153 33.62 -3.04 3.11
N ARG A 154 32.43 -2.97 3.72
CA ARG A 154 31.23 -2.51 3.03
C ARG A 154 31.31 -1.03 2.67
N THR A 155 31.72 -0.18 3.62
CA THR A 155 31.74 1.27 3.41
C THR A 155 32.79 1.67 2.38
N ARG A 156 33.96 1.03 2.37
CA ARG A 156 34.98 1.30 1.34
C ARG A 156 34.53 0.89 -0.05
N TYR A 157 33.87 -0.25 -0.18
CA TYR A 157 33.27 -0.64 -1.47
C TYR A 157 32.20 0.37 -1.92
N ASP A 158 31.33 0.81 -1.02
CA ASP A 158 30.31 1.83 -1.33
C ASP A 158 30.97 3.16 -1.73
N LEU A 159 32.08 3.56 -1.09
CA LEU A 159 32.88 4.76 -1.44
C LEU A 159 33.54 4.65 -2.83
N GLU A 160 34.17 3.51 -3.15
CA GLU A 160 34.75 3.24 -4.48
C GLU A 160 33.68 3.37 -5.57
N MET A 161 32.50 2.78 -5.34
CA MET A 161 31.37 2.89 -6.27
C MET A 161 30.87 4.33 -6.42
N MET A 162 30.79 5.10 -5.33
CA MET A 162 30.42 6.52 -5.39
C MET A 162 31.43 7.36 -6.18
N GLN A 163 32.73 7.08 -6.06
CA GLN A 163 33.79 7.81 -6.78
C GLN A 163 33.82 7.49 -8.28
N GLU A 164 33.67 6.22 -8.65
CA GLU A 164 33.74 5.77 -10.05
C GLU A 164 32.43 6.00 -10.82
N MET A 165 31.29 5.70 -10.18
CA MET A 165 29.98 5.67 -10.84
C MET A 165 29.07 6.82 -10.43
N GLY A 166 29.44 7.62 -9.42
CA GLY A 166 28.55 8.63 -8.83
C GLY A 166 27.35 8.03 -8.08
N TYR A 167 27.35 6.70 -7.85
CA TYR A 167 26.23 5.97 -7.27
C TYR A 167 26.70 4.65 -6.65
N CYS A 168 26.02 4.21 -5.58
CA CYS A 168 26.17 2.88 -5.03
C CYS A 168 24.80 2.29 -4.61
N SER A 169 24.73 0.97 -4.47
CA SER A 169 23.51 0.32 -4.00
C SER A 169 23.24 0.64 -2.53
N GLY A 170 22.09 1.23 -2.24
CA GLY A 170 21.78 1.69 -0.89
C GLY A 170 22.35 3.08 -0.57
N ILE A 171 22.58 3.91 -1.59
CA ILE A 171 23.10 5.27 -1.46
C ILE A 171 22.30 6.15 -0.48
N GLU A 172 21.01 5.87 -0.30
CA GLU A 172 20.14 6.59 0.64
C GLU A 172 20.64 6.52 2.09
N ASN A 173 21.41 5.49 2.45
CA ASN A 173 22.03 5.37 3.77
C ASN A 173 23.11 6.43 4.04
N TYR A 174 23.58 7.10 2.99
CA TYR A 174 24.53 8.21 3.05
C TYR A 174 23.87 9.57 2.81
N SER A 175 22.53 9.62 2.71
CA SER A 175 21.78 10.84 2.35
C SER A 175 22.14 12.07 3.18
N ARG A 176 22.44 11.93 4.48
CA ARG A 176 22.88 13.06 5.30
C ARG A 176 24.15 13.71 4.76
N HIS A 177 25.16 12.89 4.46
CA HIS A 177 26.44 13.35 3.92
C HIS A 177 26.27 13.92 2.52
N LEU A 178 25.48 13.25 1.68
CA LEU A 178 25.18 13.69 0.32
C LEU A 178 24.45 15.04 0.26
N ASP A 179 23.55 15.29 1.21
CA ASP A 179 22.83 16.55 1.32
C ASP A 179 23.65 17.65 2.04
N GLY A 180 24.78 17.29 2.69
CA GLY A 180 25.53 18.20 3.56
C GLY A 180 24.76 18.62 4.83
N ARG A 181 23.84 17.76 5.31
CA ARG A 181 23.01 18.02 6.49
C ARG A 181 23.80 17.81 7.78
N SER A 182 23.40 18.54 8.82
CA SER A 182 23.93 18.30 10.18
C SER A 182 23.40 16.99 10.78
N PRO A 183 24.14 16.30 11.67
CA PRO A 183 23.63 15.13 12.39
C PRO A 183 22.28 15.39 13.07
N GLY A 184 21.34 14.45 12.95
CA GLY A 184 19.99 14.57 13.49
C GLY A 184 19.01 15.41 12.66
N GLN A 185 19.47 16.26 11.73
CA GLN A 185 18.60 17.05 10.87
C GLN A 185 17.75 16.11 9.98
N PRO A 186 16.42 16.32 9.85
CA PRO A 186 15.58 15.45 9.02
C PRO A 186 15.93 15.56 7.53
N PRO A 187 15.72 14.50 6.74
CA PRO A 187 15.82 14.60 5.29
C PRO A 187 14.69 15.46 4.71
N SER A 188 14.83 15.86 3.45
CA SER A 188 13.69 16.39 2.69
C SER A 188 12.68 15.26 2.44
N VAL A 189 11.40 15.57 2.42
CA VAL A 189 10.33 14.59 2.17
C VAL A 189 9.38 15.11 1.10
N LEU A 190 8.40 14.30 0.67
CA LEU A 190 7.44 14.71 -0.37
C LEU A 190 6.70 16.01 -0.02
N ILE A 191 6.39 16.23 1.26
CA ILE A 191 5.73 17.44 1.74
C ILE A 191 6.56 18.70 1.41
N ASP A 192 7.89 18.60 1.43
CA ASP A 192 8.80 19.72 1.14
C ASP A 192 8.84 20.08 -0.38
N TYR A 193 8.27 19.23 -1.25
CA TYR A 193 8.11 19.51 -2.68
C TYR A 193 6.86 20.35 -2.99
N PHE A 194 5.93 20.46 -2.04
CA PHE A 194 4.74 21.27 -2.21
C PHE A 194 5.05 22.76 -1.97
N PRO A 195 4.30 23.66 -2.63
CA PRO A 195 4.25 25.06 -2.22
C PRO A 195 3.84 25.21 -0.74
N SER A 196 4.26 26.31 -0.10
CA SER A 196 3.99 26.55 1.32
C SER A 196 2.49 26.66 1.67
N ASP A 197 1.64 26.94 0.70
CA ASP A 197 0.20 27.14 0.85
C ASP A 197 -0.64 25.88 0.52
N PHE A 198 -0.01 24.70 0.49
CA PHE A 198 -0.72 23.45 0.20
C PHE A 198 -1.79 23.08 1.24
N LEU A 199 -2.72 22.23 0.81
CA LEU A 199 -3.75 21.60 1.64
C LEU A 199 -3.42 20.11 1.82
N MET A 200 -3.42 19.63 3.05
CA MET A 200 -3.33 18.21 3.37
C MET A 200 -4.69 17.66 3.77
N VAL A 201 -5.09 16.54 3.17
CA VAL A 201 -6.24 15.74 3.65
C VAL A 201 -5.68 14.44 4.20
N ILE A 202 -5.95 14.17 5.47
CA ILE A 202 -5.51 12.96 6.15
C ILE A 202 -6.72 12.06 6.29
N ASP A 203 -6.77 11.04 5.43
CA ASP A 203 -7.84 10.05 5.44
C ASP A 203 -7.68 9.03 6.55
N GLU A 204 -8.83 8.57 7.05
CA GLU A 204 -8.94 7.71 8.23
C GLU A 204 -7.99 8.14 9.35
N SER A 205 -8.03 9.44 9.68
CA SER A 205 -7.02 10.12 10.52
C SER A 205 -6.71 9.41 11.84
N HIS A 206 -7.72 8.76 12.42
CA HIS A 206 -7.62 8.04 13.68
C HIS A 206 -6.69 6.81 13.62
N GLN A 207 -6.41 6.27 12.42
CA GLN A 207 -5.36 5.28 12.17
C GLN A 207 -4.10 5.92 11.58
N THR A 208 -4.27 6.82 10.62
CA THR A 208 -3.14 7.41 9.86
C THR A 208 -2.21 8.23 10.76
N ILE A 209 -2.75 8.98 11.73
CA ILE A 209 -1.93 9.77 12.67
C ILE A 209 -1.08 8.88 13.59
N PRO A 210 -1.63 7.86 14.27
CA PRO A 210 -0.81 6.88 14.99
C PRO A 210 0.23 6.19 14.11
N GLN A 211 -0.11 5.86 12.86
CA GLN A 211 0.82 5.23 11.92
C GLN A 211 2.01 6.16 11.62
N VAL A 212 1.75 7.41 11.22
CA VAL A 212 2.77 8.45 11.00
C VAL A 212 3.70 8.58 12.21
N ARG A 213 3.12 8.64 13.42
CA ARG A 213 3.89 8.72 14.68
C ARG A 213 4.78 7.49 14.93
N GLY A 214 4.33 6.31 14.52
CA GLY A 214 5.04 5.05 14.71
C GLY A 214 6.24 4.83 13.77
N MET A 215 6.25 5.46 12.59
CA MET A 215 7.23 5.18 11.54
C MET A 215 8.68 5.42 11.98
N TYR A 216 8.96 6.57 12.61
CA TYR A 216 10.32 6.89 13.10
C TYR A 216 10.85 5.88 14.11
N ASN A 217 10.04 5.53 15.12
CA ASN A 217 10.49 4.62 16.18
C ASN A 217 10.76 3.20 15.63
N GLY A 218 9.91 2.74 14.71
CA GLY A 218 10.11 1.45 14.04
C GLY A 218 11.37 1.43 13.17
N ASP A 219 11.58 2.46 12.36
CA ASP A 219 12.77 2.56 11.49
C ASP A 219 14.05 2.67 12.33
N ARG A 220 14.06 3.53 13.35
CA ARG A 220 15.21 3.71 14.24
C ARG A 220 15.59 2.43 14.95
N SER A 221 14.62 1.68 15.50
CA SER A 221 14.90 0.41 16.18
C SER A 221 15.56 -0.60 15.23
N ARG A 222 15.08 -0.71 13.99
CA ARG A 222 15.64 -1.62 12.99
C ARG A 222 17.05 -1.20 12.57
N LYS A 223 17.27 0.09 12.33
CA LYS A 223 18.55 0.61 11.88
C LYS A 223 19.61 0.60 12.97
N LEU A 224 19.23 0.84 14.22
CA LEU A 224 20.16 0.77 15.35
C LEU A 224 20.82 -0.61 15.43
N THR A 225 20.05 -1.69 15.25
CA THR A 225 20.59 -3.04 15.16
C THR A 225 21.60 -3.19 14.02
N LEU A 226 21.35 -2.61 12.84
CA LEU A 226 22.30 -2.64 11.73
C LEU A 226 23.60 -1.89 12.05
N VAL A 227 23.51 -0.75 12.75
CA VAL A 227 24.67 0.05 13.18
C VAL A 227 25.47 -0.68 14.26
N ASP A 228 24.79 -1.27 15.24
CA ASP A 228 25.40 -2.01 16.35
C ASP A 228 26.20 -3.23 15.86
N TYR A 229 25.69 -3.91 14.82
CA TYR A 229 26.36 -5.03 14.18
C TYR A 229 27.25 -4.62 12.98
N GLY A 230 27.60 -3.35 12.83
CA GLY A 230 28.56 -2.89 11.81
C GLY A 230 28.12 -3.14 10.36
N PHE A 231 26.82 -3.18 10.08
CA PHE A 231 26.29 -3.23 8.71
C PHE A 231 26.16 -1.85 8.07
N ARG A 232 26.05 -0.79 8.87
CA ARG A 232 25.87 0.60 8.44
C ARG A 232 26.57 1.57 9.40
N LEU A 233 26.95 2.75 8.90
CA LEU A 233 27.45 3.85 9.72
C LEU A 233 26.35 4.46 10.61
N PRO A 234 26.70 5.14 11.71
CA PRO A 234 25.73 5.86 12.55
C PRO A 234 24.87 6.86 11.76
N SER A 235 25.45 7.56 10.79
CA SER A 235 24.74 8.47 9.87
C SER A 235 23.59 7.85 9.09
N ALA A 236 23.53 6.52 8.95
CA ALA A 236 22.41 5.85 8.32
C ALA A 236 21.09 6.00 9.11
N LEU A 237 21.17 6.37 10.40
CA LEU A 237 20.02 6.74 11.24
C LEU A 237 19.41 8.10 10.84
N ASP A 238 20.17 8.97 10.18
CA ASP A 238 19.72 10.28 9.71
C ASP A 238 19.02 10.20 8.33
N ASN A 239 19.12 9.05 7.66
CA ASN A 239 18.16 8.65 6.65
C ASN A 239 16.94 8.04 7.37
N ARG A 240 15.87 8.79 7.57
CA ARG A 240 14.75 8.31 8.39
C ARG A 240 13.46 8.99 7.97
N PRO A 241 12.29 8.42 8.30
CA PRO A 241 11.07 9.20 8.23
C PRO A 241 11.09 10.34 9.26
N LEU A 242 10.22 11.32 9.04
CA LEU A 242 10.03 12.41 9.99
C LEU A 242 9.60 11.87 11.36
N MET A 243 10.11 12.49 12.41
CA MET A 243 9.51 12.43 13.73
C MET A 243 8.17 13.15 13.71
N PHE A 244 7.25 12.77 14.60
CA PHE A 244 5.92 13.39 14.65
C PHE A 244 5.97 14.93 14.80
N PRO A 245 6.83 15.52 15.66
CA PRO A 245 6.96 16.98 15.73
C PRO A 245 7.46 17.62 14.42
N GLU A 246 8.38 16.97 13.71
CA GLU A 246 8.88 17.46 12.41
C GLU A 246 7.82 17.39 11.31
N PHE A 247 6.90 16.42 11.40
CA PHE A 247 5.72 16.35 10.56
C PHE A 247 4.76 17.49 10.88
N GLU A 248 4.50 17.77 12.17
CA GLU A 248 3.64 18.87 12.62
C GLU A 248 4.13 20.24 12.14
N GLU A 249 5.45 20.48 12.16
CA GLU A 249 6.07 21.71 11.66
C GLU A 249 5.81 21.98 10.17
N ARG A 250 5.56 20.93 9.38
CA ARG A 250 5.28 21.02 7.94
C ARG A 250 3.80 21.12 7.61
N LEU A 251 2.92 21.06 8.60
CA LEU A 251 1.48 21.19 8.38
C LEU A 251 1.12 22.66 8.15
N ASN A 252 0.43 22.93 7.04
CA ASN A 252 -0.19 24.22 6.77
C ASN A 252 -1.70 24.16 7.08
N GLN A 253 -2.52 23.84 6.07
CA GLN A 253 -3.94 23.56 6.25
C GLN A 253 -4.16 22.06 6.21
N VAL A 254 -4.88 21.53 7.20
CA VAL A 254 -5.13 20.10 7.34
C VAL A 254 -6.62 19.84 7.53
N ILE A 255 -7.15 18.89 6.76
CA ILE A 255 -8.48 18.31 6.96
C ILE A 255 -8.27 16.87 7.42
N PHE A 256 -8.70 16.57 8.64
CA PHE A 256 -8.79 15.19 9.12
C PHE A 256 -10.14 14.60 8.70
N THR A 257 -10.13 13.49 7.96
CA THR A 257 -11.35 12.75 7.63
C THR A 257 -11.41 11.46 8.42
N SER A 258 -12.44 11.32 9.27
CA SER A 258 -12.66 10.13 10.07
C SER A 258 -14.09 10.11 10.60
N ALA A 259 -14.72 8.93 10.63
CA ALA A 259 -16.00 8.72 11.31
C ALA A 259 -15.87 8.71 12.84
N THR A 260 -14.64 8.50 13.33
CA THR A 260 -14.25 8.38 14.74
C THR A 260 -12.92 9.11 14.98
N PRO A 261 -12.89 10.44 14.89
CA PRO A 261 -11.65 11.20 15.05
C PRO A 261 -11.00 10.93 16.42
N GLY A 262 -9.68 10.76 16.42
CA GLY A 262 -8.91 10.46 17.61
C GLY A 262 -8.65 11.70 18.49
N PRO A 263 -7.98 11.51 19.64
CA PRO A 263 -7.69 12.60 20.57
C PRO A 263 -6.85 13.73 19.98
N TYR A 264 -5.92 13.41 19.07
CA TYR A 264 -5.04 14.39 18.43
C TYR A 264 -5.85 15.31 17.52
N GLU A 265 -6.70 14.74 16.69
CA GLU A 265 -7.52 15.49 15.74
C GLU A 265 -8.52 16.39 16.48
N LEU A 266 -9.16 15.87 17.54
CA LEU A 266 -10.10 16.64 18.34
C LEU A 266 -9.43 17.82 19.08
N SER A 267 -8.20 17.67 19.56
CA SER A 267 -7.49 18.75 20.26
C SER A 267 -6.88 19.80 19.33
N HIS A 268 -6.59 19.45 18.08
CA HIS A 268 -5.97 20.35 17.10
C HIS A 268 -6.96 20.94 16.08
N SER A 269 -8.20 20.44 16.04
CA SER A 269 -9.23 20.96 15.14
C SER A 269 -9.90 22.21 15.70
N LYS A 270 -9.87 23.31 14.95
CA LYS A 270 -10.65 24.53 15.27
C LYS A 270 -12.15 24.32 15.17
N ARG A 271 -12.59 23.42 14.29
CA ARG A 271 -13.99 23.11 14.05
C ARG A 271 -14.13 21.64 13.65
N VAL A 272 -15.12 20.98 14.23
CA VAL A 272 -15.58 19.67 13.77
C VAL A 272 -16.74 19.89 12.80
N ILE A 273 -16.59 19.45 11.56
CA ILE A 273 -17.65 19.49 10.54
C ILE A 273 -18.28 18.10 10.51
N GLU A 274 -19.53 18.03 10.98
CA GLU A 274 -20.28 16.78 10.99
C GLU A 274 -20.96 16.54 9.65
N GLN A 275 -20.74 15.37 9.05
CA GLN A 275 -21.40 14.92 7.83
C GLN A 275 -21.94 13.49 8.02
N ILE A 276 -23.21 13.39 8.41
CA ILE A 276 -23.87 12.12 8.77
C ILE A 276 -25.00 11.71 7.81
N ILE A 277 -25.48 12.61 6.96
CA ILE A 277 -26.54 12.33 5.99
C ILE A 277 -25.94 11.60 4.78
N ARG A 278 -26.47 10.42 4.45
CA ARG A 278 -26.05 9.65 3.28
C ARG A 278 -26.90 10.05 2.07
N PRO A 279 -26.32 10.20 0.87
CA PRO A 279 -27.07 10.58 -0.33
C PRO A 279 -28.24 9.65 -0.67
N THR A 280 -28.15 8.36 -0.31
CA THR A 280 -29.20 7.36 -0.57
C THR A 280 -30.27 7.27 0.54
N GLY A 281 -30.19 8.12 1.56
CA GLY A 281 -31.06 8.07 2.74
C GLY A 281 -30.77 6.89 3.67
N LEU A 282 -29.72 6.09 3.43
CA LEU A 282 -29.33 5.01 4.35
C LEU A 282 -29.03 5.57 5.75
N VAL A 283 -29.57 4.88 6.76
CA VAL A 283 -29.44 5.27 8.17
C VAL A 283 -28.46 4.35 8.89
N ASP A 284 -27.91 4.81 10.00
CA ASP A 284 -27.11 3.99 10.91
C ASP A 284 -27.96 2.81 11.42
N PRO A 285 -27.39 1.61 11.59
CA PRO A 285 -28.14 0.36 11.79
C PRO A 285 -28.85 0.32 13.15
N GLU A 286 -29.82 -0.60 13.28
CA GLU A 286 -30.42 -0.91 14.57
C GLU A 286 -29.42 -1.70 15.45
N LEU A 287 -29.32 -1.35 16.72
CA LEU A 287 -28.44 -2.03 17.68
C LEU A 287 -29.26 -2.88 18.67
N VAL A 288 -28.87 -4.14 18.83
CA VAL A 288 -29.46 -5.09 19.80
C VAL A 288 -28.37 -5.61 20.72
N ILE A 289 -28.63 -5.62 22.02
CA ILE A 289 -27.75 -6.25 23.01
C ILE A 289 -28.32 -7.61 23.37
N HIS A 290 -27.47 -8.63 23.36
CA HIS A 290 -27.83 -9.98 23.77
C HIS A 290 -26.85 -10.48 24.85
N PRO A 291 -27.29 -11.22 25.88
CA PRO A 291 -26.38 -11.84 26.85
C PRO A 291 -25.35 -12.76 26.18
N VAL A 292 -24.17 -12.89 26.79
CA VAL A 292 -23.09 -13.79 26.31
C VAL A 292 -23.50 -15.26 26.47
N THR A 293 -24.32 -15.56 27.47
CA THR A 293 -24.87 -16.91 27.69
C THR A 293 -25.76 -17.32 26.51
N GLY A 294 -25.44 -18.44 25.85
CA GLY A 294 -26.17 -18.90 24.66
C GLY A 294 -25.90 -18.08 23.39
N GLN A 295 -24.84 -17.26 23.36
CA GLN A 295 -24.57 -16.34 22.24
C GLN A 295 -24.44 -17.04 20.89
N VAL A 296 -23.83 -18.23 20.85
CA VAL A 296 -23.59 -18.98 19.62
C VAL A 296 -24.89 -19.52 19.04
N ASP A 297 -25.76 -20.08 19.88
CA ASP A 297 -27.07 -20.59 19.47
C ASP A 297 -27.95 -19.46 18.91
N HIS A 298 -28.01 -18.32 19.62
CA HIS A 298 -28.72 -17.12 19.14
C HIS A 298 -28.11 -16.60 17.83
N LEU A 299 -26.77 -16.58 17.70
CA LEU A 299 -26.10 -16.15 16.48
C LEU A 299 -26.51 -17.00 15.28
N ILE A 300 -26.57 -18.32 15.45
CA ILE A 300 -26.95 -19.25 14.37
C ILE A 300 -28.39 -19.00 13.91
N GLU A 301 -29.31 -18.76 14.84
CA GLU A 301 -30.69 -18.41 14.51
C GLU A 301 -30.74 -17.12 13.67
N GLN A 302 -30.03 -16.07 14.09
CA GLN A 302 -29.98 -14.81 13.36
C GLN A 302 -29.31 -14.96 12.00
N VAL A 303 -28.25 -15.76 11.91
CA VAL A 303 -27.57 -16.09 10.64
C VAL A 303 -28.54 -16.77 9.68
N ARG A 304 -29.31 -17.77 10.11
CA ARG A 304 -30.27 -18.46 9.25
C ARG A 304 -31.31 -17.51 8.66
N ILE A 305 -31.86 -16.61 9.49
CA ILE A 305 -32.84 -15.59 9.06
C ILE A 305 -32.25 -14.67 7.97
N VAL A 306 -30.98 -14.30 8.09
CA VAL A 306 -30.28 -13.44 7.11
C VAL A 306 -29.99 -14.20 5.83
N VAL A 307 -29.53 -15.46 5.94
CA VAL A 307 -29.22 -16.34 4.80
C VAL A 307 -30.48 -16.64 3.97
N GLU A 308 -31.63 -16.86 4.60
CA GLU A 308 -32.92 -17.05 3.91
C GLU A 308 -33.29 -15.86 3.00
N ARG A 309 -32.80 -14.66 3.32
CA ARG A 309 -33.01 -13.44 2.53
C ARG A 309 -31.93 -13.21 1.48
N SER A 310 -30.99 -14.16 1.32
CA SER A 310 -29.82 -14.01 0.46
C SER A 310 -28.93 -12.81 0.81
N GLU A 311 -28.92 -12.39 2.08
CA GLU A 311 -28.07 -11.32 2.62
C GLU A 311 -26.80 -11.93 3.27
N ARG A 312 -25.86 -11.10 3.75
CA ARG A 312 -24.57 -11.55 4.32
C ARG A 312 -24.40 -11.14 5.77
N VAL A 313 -23.59 -11.92 6.50
CA VAL A 313 -23.29 -11.72 7.91
C VAL A 313 -21.79 -11.51 8.10
N LEU A 314 -21.43 -10.50 8.91
CA LEU A 314 -20.08 -10.36 9.46
C LEU A 314 -20.11 -10.70 10.94
N VAL A 315 -19.13 -11.49 11.39
CA VAL A 315 -18.96 -11.82 12.82
C VAL A 315 -17.56 -11.41 13.25
N THR A 316 -17.46 -10.60 14.31
CA THR A 316 -16.19 -10.25 14.92
C THR A 316 -16.00 -10.96 16.25
N THR A 317 -14.91 -11.72 16.39
CA THR A 317 -14.47 -12.36 17.63
C THR A 317 -13.29 -11.60 18.25
N LEU A 318 -12.72 -12.09 19.35
CA LEU A 318 -11.51 -11.52 19.97
C LEU A 318 -10.23 -12.25 19.60
N THR A 319 -10.29 -13.56 19.30
CA THR A 319 -9.11 -14.39 19.11
C THR A 319 -9.20 -15.19 17.81
N LYS A 320 -8.02 -15.53 17.25
CA LYS A 320 -7.92 -16.38 16.05
C LYS A 320 -8.61 -17.72 16.26
N ARG A 321 -8.30 -18.36 17.38
CA ARG A 321 -8.89 -19.63 17.77
C ARG A 321 -10.42 -19.58 17.83
N MET A 322 -11.01 -18.57 18.47
CA MET A 322 -12.48 -18.44 18.51
C MET A 322 -13.08 -18.22 17.12
N ALA A 323 -12.40 -17.51 16.23
CA ALA A 323 -12.87 -17.33 14.86
C ALA A 323 -12.80 -18.63 14.04
N GLU A 324 -11.73 -19.41 14.22
CA GLU A 324 -11.55 -20.72 13.61
C GLU A 324 -12.61 -21.70 14.13
N ASP A 325 -12.70 -21.88 15.45
CA ASP A 325 -13.66 -22.76 16.11
C ASP A 325 -15.12 -22.42 15.72
N LEU A 326 -15.47 -21.13 15.68
CA LEU A 326 -16.80 -20.69 15.27
C LEU A 326 -17.07 -20.94 13.78
N THR A 327 -16.06 -20.76 12.93
CA THR A 327 -16.21 -21.02 11.49
C THR A 327 -16.44 -22.50 11.24
N GLU A 328 -15.66 -23.38 11.87
CA GLU A 328 -15.84 -24.84 11.78
C GLU A 328 -17.23 -25.24 12.27
N TYR A 329 -17.65 -24.72 13.44
CA TYR A 329 -18.97 -25.00 13.99
C TYR A 329 -20.12 -24.58 13.07
N LEU A 330 -20.02 -23.41 12.43
CA LEU A 330 -20.99 -22.95 11.44
C LEU A 330 -21.05 -23.87 10.22
N VAL A 331 -19.88 -24.30 9.72
CA VAL A 331 -19.78 -25.21 8.57
C VAL A 331 -20.38 -26.58 8.88
N ASP A 332 -20.14 -27.14 10.08
CA ASP A 332 -20.71 -28.41 10.52
C ASP A 332 -22.23 -28.38 10.61
N LEU A 333 -22.81 -27.21 10.92
CA LEU A 333 -24.25 -26.97 10.93
C LEU A 333 -24.84 -26.63 9.54
N GLY A 334 -24.03 -26.72 8.48
CA GLY A 334 -24.44 -26.49 7.09
C GLY A 334 -24.46 -25.02 6.67
N VAL A 335 -23.94 -24.09 7.48
CA VAL A 335 -23.81 -22.68 7.11
C VAL A 335 -22.52 -22.49 6.30
N ARG A 336 -22.61 -21.82 5.16
CA ARG A 336 -21.43 -21.50 4.35
C ARG A 336 -20.67 -20.34 5.01
N ALA A 337 -19.66 -20.66 5.79
CA ALA A 337 -18.83 -19.68 6.49
C ALA A 337 -17.37 -19.72 6.03
N ARG A 338 -16.69 -18.58 6.13
CA ARG A 338 -15.23 -18.44 5.93
C ARG A 338 -14.64 -17.58 7.03
N TYR A 339 -13.39 -17.88 7.36
CA TYR A 339 -12.59 -17.15 8.33
C TYR A 339 -11.63 -16.16 7.63
N LEU A 340 -11.43 -14.98 8.24
CA LEU A 340 -10.47 -13.98 7.82
C LEU A 340 -9.54 -13.56 8.99
N HIS A 341 -8.23 -13.73 8.81
CA HIS A 341 -7.20 -13.30 9.78
C HIS A 341 -6.13 -12.39 9.18
N SER A 342 -5.26 -11.88 10.05
CA SER A 342 -4.25 -10.86 9.74
C SER A 342 -3.07 -11.34 8.89
N GLU A 343 -2.85 -12.65 8.76
CA GLU A 343 -1.75 -13.23 7.98
C GLU A 343 -2.18 -13.65 6.58
N ILE A 344 -3.47 -13.52 6.24
CA ILE A 344 -3.97 -13.71 4.89
C ILE A 344 -3.39 -12.60 4.02
N ASP A 345 -2.83 -13.00 2.87
CA ASP A 345 -2.27 -12.08 1.90
C ASP A 345 -3.35 -11.09 1.39
N THR A 346 -2.92 -9.90 0.97
CA THR A 346 -3.85 -8.86 0.49
C THR A 346 -4.68 -9.35 -0.70
N LEU A 347 -4.09 -10.11 -1.63
CA LEU A 347 -4.81 -10.65 -2.78
C LEU A 347 -5.85 -11.70 -2.36
N GLU A 348 -5.46 -12.64 -1.50
CA GLU A 348 -6.37 -13.68 -0.99
C GLU A 348 -7.53 -13.06 -0.19
N ARG A 349 -7.26 -12.01 0.59
CA ARG A 349 -8.30 -11.24 1.29
C ARG A 349 -9.33 -10.70 0.31
N ILE A 350 -8.90 -10.05 -0.78
CA ILE A 350 -9.81 -9.50 -1.80
C ILE A 350 -10.64 -10.62 -2.43
N GLU A 351 -10.05 -11.78 -2.71
CA GLU A 351 -10.78 -12.93 -3.25
C GLU A 351 -11.87 -13.45 -2.29
N ILE A 352 -11.55 -13.60 -1.01
CA ILE A 352 -12.53 -14.02 0.02
C ILE A 352 -13.71 -13.04 0.06
N LEU A 353 -13.43 -11.74 0.01
CA LEU A 353 -14.47 -10.71 0.08
C LEU A 353 -15.32 -10.64 -1.18
N ARG A 354 -14.71 -10.82 -2.36
CA ARG A 354 -15.43 -11.00 -3.62
C ARG A 354 -16.36 -12.21 -3.54
N ASP A 355 -15.86 -13.33 -3.01
CA ASP A 355 -16.61 -14.56 -2.88
C ASP A 355 -17.79 -14.44 -1.89
N LEU A 356 -17.66 -13.62 -0.84
CA LEU A 356 -18.78 -13.22 0.03
C LEU A 356 -19.85 -12.47 -0.76
N ARG A 357 -19.46 -11.44 -1.54
CA ARG A 357 -20.40 -10.66 -2.35
C ARG A 357 -21.13 -11.51 -3.40
N LEU A 358 -20.39 -12.40 -4.07
CA LEU A 358 -20.93 -13.38 -5.02
C LEU A 358 -21.84 -14.44 -4.37
N GLY A 359 -21.89 -14.50 -3.04
CA GLY A 359 -22.70 -15.48 -2.32
C GLY A 359 -22.18 -16.90 -2.45
N LYS A 360 -20.87 -17.08 -2.66
CA LYS A 360 -20.24 -18.42 -2.54
C LYS A 360 -20.29 -18.92 -1.09
N PHE A 361 -20.25 -17.98 -0.15
CA PHE A 361 -20.51 -18.19 1.26
C PHE A 361 -21.28 -16.99 1.83
N ASP A 362 -21.86 -17.16 3.00
CA ASP A 362 -22.83 -16.20 3.57
C ASP A 362 -22.30 -15.48 4.81
N VAL A 363 -21.38 -16.11 5.54
CA VAL A 363 -20.84 -15.61 6.81
C VAL A 363 -19.33 -15.43 6.74
N LEU A 364 -18.85 -14.23 7.08
CA LEU A 364 -17.43 -13.97 7.26
C LEU A 364 -17.14 -13.77 8.75
N VAL A 365 -16.31 -14.64 9.32
CA VAL A 365 -15.85 -14.54 10.71
C VAL A 365 -14.44 -13.96 10.72
N GLY A 366 -14.15 -13.00 11.58
CA GLY A 366 -12.80 -12.47 11.74
C GLY A 366 -12.60 -11.78 13.08
N ILE A 367 -11.38 -11.31 13.32
CA ILE A 367 -11.06 -10.59 14.57
C ILE A 367 -11.18 -9.09 14.34
N ASN A 368 -10.41 -8.61 13.37
CA ASN A 368 -10.37 -7.21 12.98
C ASN A 368 -10.79 -7.08 11.52
N LEU A 369 -12.11 -6.99 11.32
CA LEU A 369 -12.70 -6.70 10.02
C LEU A 369 -12.62 -5.19 9.68
N LEU A 370 -11.97 -4.38 10.52
CA LEU A 370 -11.93 -2.91 10.40
C LEU A 370 -10.98 -2.37 9.33
N ARG A 371 -10.14 -3.20 8.69
CA ARG A 371 -9.26 -2.67 7.64
C ARG A 371 -10.06 -2.10 6.47
N GLU A 372 -9.58 -0.95 5.99
CA GLU A 372 -10.18 -0.04 5.03
C GLU A 372 -10.57 -0.72 3.70
N GLY A 373 -11.46 -0.06 2.95
CA GLY A 373 -11.65 -0.35 1.52
C GLY A 373 -12.77 -1.34 1.13
N LEU A 374 -13.64 -1.75 2.07
CA LEU A 374 -14.67 -2.75 1.76
C LEU A 374 -16.08 -2.24 2.04
N ASP A 375 -16.72 -1.81 0.96
CA ASP A 375 -18.14 -1.47 0.90
C ASP A 375 -18.92 -2.74 0.53
N LEU A 376 -19.63 -3.31 1.51
CA LEU A 376 -20.38 -4.56 1.37
C LEU A 376 -21.88 -4.29 1.55
N PRO A 377 -22.58 -3.78 0.52
CA PRO A 377 -24.02 -3.49 0.59
C PRO A 377 -24.87 -4.74 0.87
N GLU A 378 -24.34 -5.94 0.57
CA GLU A 378 -25.00 -7.23 0.80
C GLU A 378 -25.04 -7.61 2.29
N VAL A 379 -24.22 -6.98 3.15
CA VAL A 379 -24.19 -7.25 4.59
C VAL A 379 -25.35 -6.55 5.29
N SER A 380 -26.25 -7.32 5.90
CA SER A 380 -27.37 -6.79 6.69
C SER A 380 -27.23 -7.08 8.18
N LEU A 381 -26.35 -7.99 8.59
CA LEU A 381 -26.09 -8.29 9.99
C LEU A 381 -24.60 -8.25 10.33
N VAL A 382 -24.28 -7.53 11.41
CA VAL A 382 -22.95 -7.57 12.04
C VAL A 382 -23.11 -8.07 13.47
N ALA A 383 -22.42 -9.16 13.81
CA ALA A 383 -22.42 -9.72 15.15
C ALA A 383 -21.07 -9.48 15.82
N ILE A 384 -21.08 -8.86 17.00
CA ILE A 384 -19.88 -8.55 17.78
C ILE A 384 -19.90 -9.43 19.03
N LEU A 385 -19.14 -10.53 18.99
CA LEU A 385 -18.99 -11.42 20.13
C LEU A 385 -18.08 -10.78 21.18
N ASP A 386 -18.36 -11.07 22.46
CA ASP A 386 -17.61 -10.56 23.61
C ASP A 386 -17.44 -9.03 23.56
N ALA A 387 -18.53 -8.33 23.29
CA ALA A 387 -18.53 -6.88 23.09
C ALA A 387 -18.13 -6.11 24.35
N ASP A 388 -18.29 -6.71 25.54
CA ASP A 388 -17.96 -6.13 26.84
C ASP A 388 -16.50 -6.34 27.28
N LYS A 389 -15.69 -7.05 26.50
CA LYS A 389 -14.26 -7.23 26.78
C LYS A 389 -13.48 -6.05 26.24
N GLU A 390 -13.28 -5.06 27.10
CA GLU A 390 -12.56 -3.85 26.74
C GLU A 390 -11.13 -4.14 26.25
N GLY A 391 -10.66 -3.28 25.35
CA GLY A 391 -9.37 -3.41 24.68
C GLY A 391 -9.43 -2.75 23.30
N PHE A 392 -8.36 -2.88 22.52
CA PHE A 392 -8.26 -2.25 21.20
C PHE A 392 -9.43 -2.59 20.27
N LEU A 393 -9.86 -3.86 20.24
CA LEU A 393 -10.92 -4.35 19.35
C LEU A 393 -12.34 -3.96 19.81
N ARG A 394 -12.50 -3.46 21.03
CA ARG A 394 -13.80 -3.13 21.66
C ARG A 394 -13.80 -1.74 22.29
N SER A 395 -12.89 -0.88 21.88
CA SER A 395 -12.95 0.54 22.20
C SER A 395 -14.17 1.18 21.55
N GLY A 396 -14.63 2.32 22.09
CA GLY A 396 -15.75 3.06 21.50
C GLY A 396 -15.57 3.36 20.01
N THR A 397 -14.36 3.68 19.57
CA THR A 397 -14.03 3.92 18.15
C THR A 397 -14.15 2.64 17.32
N SER A 398 -13.53 1.54 17.77
CA SER A 398 -13.57 0.24 17.06
C SER A 398 -14.99 -0.32 16.95
N LEU A 399 -15.82 -0.12 17.98
CA LEU A 399 -17.24 -0.50 17.96
C LEU A 399 -18.01 0.30 16.92
N ILE A 400 -17.89 1.64 16.89
CA ILE A 400 -18.56 2.49 15.89
C ILE A 400 -18.16 2.09 14.47
N GLN A 401 -16.88 1.81 14.21
CA GLN A 401 -16.43 1.37 12.89
C GLN A 401 -17.00 0.00 12.50
N THR A 402 -17.06 -0.94 13.45
CA THR A 402 -17.65 -2.27 13.22
C THR A 402 -19.15 -2.15 12.94
N ILE A 403 -19.86 -1.32 13.71
CA ILE A 403 -21.27 -0.98 13.50
C ILE A 403 -21.49 -0.38 12.10
N GLY A 404 -20.61 0.51 11.66
CA GLY A 404 -20.66 1.15 10.35
C GLY A 404 -20.68 0.18 9.17
N ARG A 405 -20.22 -1.07 9.34
CA ARG A 405 -20.29 -2.11 8.30
C ARG A 405 -21.71 -2.54 7.95
N ALA A 406 -22.66 -2.42 8.89
CA ALA A 406 -24.08 -2.69 8.62
C ALA A 406 -24.83 -1.47 8.02
N ALA A 407 -24.23 -0.27 8.05
CA ALA A 407 -24.91 0.97 7.62
C ALA A 407 -25.03 1.12 6.08
N ARG A 408 -24.58 0.11 5.31
CA ARG A 408 -24.63 0.08 3.85
C ARG A 408 -25.87 -0.63 3.30
N ASN A 409 -26.66 -1.25 4.19
CA ASN A 409 -27.87 -1.99 3.84
C ASN A 409 -29.08 -1.40 4.56
N VAL A 410 -30.21 -1.29 3.86
CA VAL A 410 -31.47 -0.76 4.43
C VAL A 410 -31.99 -1.57 5.63
N ARG A 411 -31.64 -2.86 5.72
CA ARG A 411 -31.96 -3.77 6.83
C ARG A 411 -30.79 -3.96 7.80
N GLY A 412 -29.80 -3.07 7.74
CA GLY A 412 -28.62 -3.11 8.61
C GLY A 412 -28.99 -3.22 10.09
N LYS A 413 -28.50 -4.29 10.72
CA LYS A 413 -28.66 -4.60 12.15
C LYS A 413 -27.33 -5.02 12.75
N VAL A 414 -27.08 -4.64 13.99
CA VAL A 414 -25.90 -5.06 14.75
C VAL A 414 -26.33 -5.73 16.04
N ILE A 415 -25.68 -6.84 16.38
CA ILE A 415 -25.88 -7.53 17.66
C ILE A 415 -24.58 -7.45 18.46
N LEU A 416 -24.67 -6.87 19.65
CA LEU A 416 -23.60 -6.79 20.64
C LEU A 416 -23.84 -7.88 21.68
N TYR A 417 -22.99 -8.90 21.73
CA TYR A 417 -23.06 -9.92 22.77
C TYR A 417 -22.26 -9.48 23.99
N ALA A 418 -22.95 -9.08 25.05
CA ALA A 418 -22.38 -8.47 26.24
C ALA A 418 -23.24 -8.73 27.47
N ASP A 419 -22.61 -9.01 28.61
CA ASP A 419 -23.29 -9.09 29.91
C ASP A 419 -23.16 -7.76 30.66
N VAL A 420 -22.10 -7.01 30.40
CA VAL A 420 -21.83 -5.71 31.04
C VAL A 420 -21.90 -4.57 30.04
N MET A 421 -22.63 -3.51 30.40
CA MET A 421 -22.65 -2.25 29.66
C MET A 421 -21.40 -1.42 29.98
N THR A 422 -20.33 -1.61 29.22
CA THR A 422 -19.09 -0.81 29.34
C THR A 422 -19.28 0.61 28.83
N ASP A 423 -18.37 1.52 29.18
CA ASP A 423 -18.39 2.90 28.69
C ASP A 423 -18.19 2.96 27.17
N SER A 424 -17.36 2.07 26.62
CA SER A 424 -17.16 1.91 25.19
C SER A 424 -18.44 1.51 24.45
N ILE A 425 -19.21 0.54 24.99
CA ILE A 425 -20.51 0.15 24.41
C ILE A 425 -21.51 1.30 24.51
N ARG A 426 -21.62 1.93 25.69
CA ARG A 426 -22.55 3.04 25.90
C ARG A 426 -22.30 4.17 24.90
N TYR A 427 -21.04 4.59 24.76
CA TYR A 427 -20.63 5.60 23.79
C TYR A 427 -21.02 5.22 22.35
N ALA A 428 -20.74 3.99 21.93
CA ALA A 428 -21.06 3.53 20.59
C ALA A 428 -22.57 3.49 20.32
N ILE A 429 -23.37 3.07 21.31
CA ILE A 429 -24.83 3.04 21.22
C ILE A 429 -25.41 4.45 21.13
N ASP A 430 -25.00 5.33 22.04
CA ASP A 430 -25.53 6.69 22.13
C ASP A 430 -25.25 7.47 20.84
N GLU A 431 -24.03 7.34 20.30
CA GLU A 431 -23.64 8.02 19.07
C GLU A 431 -24.36 7.46 17.83
N THR A 432 -24.49 6.13 17.73
CA THR A 432 -25.22 5.49 16.62
C THR A 432 -26.70 5.89 16.63
N ASN A 433 -27.34 5.87 17.81
CA ASN A 433 -28.74 6.25 17.96
C ASN A 433 -28.98 7.74 17.68
N ARG A 434 -28.04 8.61 18.09
CA ARG A 434 -28.08 10.05 17.78
C ARG A 434 -28.05 10.27 16.26
N ARG A 435 -27.09 9.66 15.57
CA ARG A 435 -26.95 9.74 14.10
C ARG A 435 -28.19 9.22 13.39
N ARG A 436 -28.66 8.02 13.76
CA ARG A 436 -29.86 7.39 13.21
C ARG A 436 -31.09 8.29 13.34
N LYS A 437 -31.30 8.92 14.50
CA LYS A 437 -32.43 9.83 14.73
C LYS A 437 -32.38 11.05 13.80
N ILE A 438 -31.22 11.67 13.62
CA ILE A 438 -31.07 12.84 12.74
C ILE A 438 -31.31 12.44 11.27
N GLN A 439 -30.77 11.29 10.84
CA GLN A 439 -30.94 10.79 9.48
C GLN A 439 -32.39 10.46 9.15
N ILE A 440 -33.14 9.84 10.09
CA ILE A 440 -34.57 9.55 9.92
C ILE A 440 -35.36 10.85 9.78
N ALA A 441 -35.14 11.83 10.67
CA ALA A 441 -35.83 13.11 10.61
C ALA A 441 -35.56 13.84 9.28
N TYR A 442 -34.31 13.85 8.82
CA TYR A 442 -33.93 14.42 7.52
C TYR A 442 -34.65 13.72 6.36
N ASN A 443 -34.69 12.38 6.37
CA ASN A 443 -35.37 11.61 5.33
C ASN A 443 -36.87 11.88 5.30
N GLU A 444 -37.53 11.98 6.46
CA GLU A 444 -38.95 12.30 6.58
C GLU A 444 -39.24 13.72 6.06
N GLU A 445 -38.44 14.70 6.44
CA GLU A 445 -38.56 16.10 5.99
C GLU A 445 -38.40 16.25 4.47
N HIS A 446 -37.51 15.46 3.86
CA HIS A 446 -37.16 15.55 2.44
C HIS A 446 -37.84 14.50 1.55
N GLY A 447 -38.70 13.63 2.11
CA GLY A 447 -39.37 12.56 1.38
C GLY A 447 -38.42 11.50 0.80
N ILE A 448 -37.28 11.26 1.43
CA ILE A 448 -36.25 10.32 0.95
C ILE A 448 -36.56 8.92 1.48
N THR A 449 -36.73 7.95 0.58
CA THR A 449 -36.84 6.54 0.94
C THR A 449 -35.45 5.89 0.90
N PRO A 450 -34.94 5.32 2.01
CA PRO A 450 -33.64 4.68 2.06
C PRO A 450 -33.49 3.56 1.02
N LYS A 451 -32.39 3.57 0.26
CA LYS A 451 -32.07 2.52 -0.72
C LYS A 451 -30.64 2.02 -0.54
N THR A 452 -30.48 0.69 -0.53
CA THR A 452 -29.17 0.04 -0.60
C THR A 452 -28.53 0.36 -1.96
N ILE A 453 -27.24 0.70 -1.96
CA ILE A 453 -26.50 0.95 -3.21
C ILE A 453 -26.19 -0.39 -3.87
N GLU A 454 -26.64 -0.59 -5.10
CA GLU A 454 -26.21 -1.71 -5.93
C GLU A 454 -24.89 -1.34 -6.62
N ARG A 455 -23.77 -1.91 -6.14
CA ARG A 455 -22.46 -1.80 -6.81
C ARG A 455 -22.16 -3.04 -7.62
N ASN A 456 -21.76 -2.88 -8.88
CA ASN A 456 -21.32 -3.99 -9.71
C ASN A 456 -20.16 -4.74 -9.04
N ILE A 457 -20.24 -6.06 -9.03
CA ILE A 457 -19.19 -6.94 -8.46
C ILE A 457 -17.90 -6.86 -9.31
N ALA A 458 -18.02 -6.41 -10.57
CA ALA A 458 -16.92 -6.21 -11.52
C ALA A 458 -15.86 -5.19 -11.06
N ASP A 459 -16.20 -4.25 -10.17
CA ASP A 459 -15.23 -3.24 -9.70
C ASP A 459 -14.11 -3.85 -8.83
N ILE A 460 -14.37 -5.00 -8.18
CA ILE A 460 -13.33 -5.74 -7.43
C ILE A 460 -12.46 -6.58 -8.38
N ALA A 461 -13.03 -6.98 -9.53
CA ALA A 461 -12.31 -7.74 -10.55
C ALA A 461 -11.36 -6.86 -11.38
N GLN A 462 -11.60 -5.55 -11.51
CA GLN A 462 -10.63 -4.63 -12.14
C GLN A 462 -9.34 -4.48 -11.32
N ALA A 463 -9.40 -4.69 -10.00
CA ALA A 463 -8.22 -4.82 -9.16
C ALA A 463 -7.55 -6.21 -9.26
N ILE A 464 -8.19 -7.19 -9.93
CA ILE A 464 -7.73 -8.58 -9.96
C ILE A 464 -7.45 -9.14 -11.35
N ASN A 465 -8.04 -8.77 -12.51
CA ASN A 465 -7.57 -9.27 -13.82
C ASN A 465 -8.18 -8.66 -15.10
N ALA A 466 -7.34 -8.60 -16.15
CA ALA A 466 -7.70 -8.62 -17.57
C ALA A 466 -8.55 -9.88 -17.92
N PRO A 467 -9.36 -9.87 -19.00
CA PRO A 467 -10.62 -10.60 -19.03
C PRO A 467 -10.47 -12.12 -19.18
N GLN A 468 -11.06 -12.87 -18.24
CA GLN A 468 -11.40 -14.28 -18.43
C GLN A 468 -12.78 -14.38 -19.08
N ALA A 469 -12.84 -14.94 -20.29
CA ALA A 469 -14.08 -15.39 -20.93
C ALA A 469 -14.40 -16.82 -20.47
N ALA A 470 -15.69 -17.13 -20.35
CA ALA A 470 -16.21 -18.36 -19.76
C ALA A 470 -16.83 -19.33 -20.80
N VAL A 471 -16.83 -20.63 -20.43
CA VAL A 471 -17.73 -21.76 -20.83
C VAL A 471 -17.34 -22.52 -22.13
N PRO A 472 -17.52 -23.87 -22.29
CA PRO A 472 -18.18 -24.91 -21.46
C PRO A 472 -17.33 -26.12 -21.02
N ARG A 473 -17.86 -26.83 -20.01
CA ARG A 473 -17.46 -28.19 -19.59
C ARG A 473 -17.72 -29.21 -20.71
N SER A 474 -16.75 -30.06 -21.00
CA SER A 474 -16.97 -31.33 -21.71
C SER A 474 -16.29 -32.51 -20.99
N ALA A 475 -17.12 -33.51 -20.70
CA ALA A 475 -16.88 -34.95 -20.56
C ALA A 475 -15.72 -35.44 -19.66
N VAL A 476 -16.12 -36.10 -18.57
CA VAL A 476 -15.33 -37.06 -17.79
C VAL A 476 -15.01 -38.30 -18.63
N PRO A 477 -13.77 -38.82 -18.56
CA PRO A 477 -13.54 -40.26 -18.54
C PRO A 477 -12.92 -40.73 -17.23
N THR A 478 -13.15 -42.01 -16.99
CA THR A 478 -13.18 -42.75 -15.73
C THR A 478 -11.83 -43.11 -15.11
N GLN A 479 -11.91 -43.45 -13.83
CA GLN A 479 -10.93 -44.20 -13.05
C GLN A 479 -10.47 -45.46 -13.81
N ASP A 480 -9.17 -45.57 -14.07
CA ASP A 480 -8.36 -46.72 -13.66
C ASP A 480 -6.87 -46.45 -13.94
N GLU A 481 -6.00 -47.21 -13.27
CA GLU A 481 -4.53 -47.10 -13.21
C GLU A 481 -3.96 -46.20 -12.10
N LEU A 482 -4.27 -46.58 -10.85
CA LEU A 482 -3.33 -46.44 -9.74
C LEU A 482 -2.50 -47.72 -9.65
N GLN A 483 -1.16 -47.61 -9.66
CA GLN A 483 -0.33 -48.11 -8.55
C GLN A 483 1.18 -47.81 -8.71
N GLN A 484 1.76 -47.40 -7.57
CA GLN A 484 3.19 -47.33 -7.21
C GLN A 484 4.05 -46.22 -7.83
N ILE A 485 3.92 -45.01 -7.28
CA ILE A 485 4.96 -43.97 -7.35
C ILE A 485 5.38 -43.68 -5.91
N SER A 486 6.68 -43.68 -5.61
CA SER A 486 7.18 -43.37 -4.27
C SER A 486 6.92 -41.90 -3.90
N PRO A 487 6.72 -41.53 -2.63
CA PRO A 487 6.51 -40.13 -2.23
C PRO A 487 7.61 -39.17 -2.69
N SER A 488 8.85 -39.68 -2.82
CA SER A 488 10.01 -38.95 -3.35
C SER A 488 9.84 -38.58 -4.83
N GLU A 489 9.35 -39.51 -5.65
CA GLU A 489 9.11 -39.30 -7.09
C GLU A 489 7.92 -38.37 -7.33
N ILE A 490 6.89 -38.40 -6.46
CA ILE A 490 5.77 -37.45 -6.53
C ILE A 490 6.27 -36.02 -6.27
N LEU A 491 7.15 -35.82 -5.27
CA LEU A 491 7.71 -34.50 -4.96
C LEU A 491 8.60 -33.96 -6.10
N GLN A 492 9.44 -34.80 -6.70
CA GLN A 492 10.24 -34.40 -7.87
C GLN A 492 9.37 -34.04 -9.07
N THR A 493 8.30 -34.80 -9.30
CA THR A 493 7.34 -34.52 -10.38
C THR A 493 6.60 -33.21 -10.14
N ILE A 494 6.23 -32.89 -8.90
CA ILE A 494 5.61 -31.61 -8.55
C ILE A 494 6.55 -30.43 -8.82
N GLU A 495 7.84 -30.52 -8.48
CA GLU A 495 8.79 -29.43 -8.73
C GLU A 495 9.04 -29.21 -10.22
N ARG A 496 9.11 -30.28 -11.02
CA ARG A 496 9.19 -30.17 -12.49
C ARG A 496 7.94 -29.48 -13.06
N LEU A 497 6.75 -29.94 -12.67
CA LEU A 497 5.48 -29.37 -13.13
C LEU A 497 5.29 -27.91 -12.70
N LYS A 498 5.78 -27.51 -11.52
CA LYS A 498 5.79 -26.10 -11.11
C LYS A 498 6.65 -25.24 -12.02
N THR A 499 7.83 -25.74 -12.39
CA THR A 499 8.75 -25.04 -13.29
C THR A 499 8.14 -24.88 -14.69
N GLU A 500 7.50 -25.92 -15.20
CA GLU A 500 6.76 -25.88 -16.48
C GLU A 500 5.54 -24.97 -16.41
N MET A 501 4.79 -24.99 -15.30
CA MET A 501 3.64 -24.11 -15.06
C MET A 501 4.06 -22.64 -15.02
N GLN A 502 5.19 -22.34 -14.37
CA GLN A 502 5.74 -20.98 -14.32
C GLN A 502 6.13 -20.50 -15.72
N ARG A 503 6.83 -21.33 -16.50
CA ARG A 503 7.16 -21.01 -17.90
C ARG A 503 5.91 -20.80 -18.76
N ALA A 504 4.89 -21.63 -18.59
CA ALA A 504 3.62 -21.48 -19.29
C ALA A 504 2.90 -20.19 -18.89
N ALA A 505 2.96 -19.80 -17.62
CA ALA A 505 2.40 -18.53 -17.14
C ALA A 505 3.19 -17.32 -17.68
N ASP A 506 4.52 -17.39 -17.70
CA ASP A 506 5.41 -16.35 -18.25
C ASP A 506 5.19 -16.18 -19.77
N ASN A 507 4.85 -17.27 -20.47
CA ASN A 507 4.53 -17.27 -21.91
C ASN A 507 3.05 -16.95 -22.22
N LEU A 508 2.24 -16.60 -21.21
CA LEU A 508 0.80 -16.32 -21.34
C LEU A 508 -0.03 -17.52 -21.84
N GLU A 509 0.49 -18.74 -21.73
CA GLU A 509 -0.17 -20.00 -22.04
C GLU A 509 -1.03 -20.47 -20.85
N PHE A 510 -2.01 -19.64 -20.45
CA PHE A 510 -2.75 -19.82 -19.20
C PHE A 510 -3.54 -21.13 -19.13
N GLU A 511 -3.99 -21.67 -20.27
CA GLU A 511 -4.66 -22.97 -20.33
C GLU A 511 -3.71 -24.12 -19.99
N HIS A 512 -2.47 -24.04 -20.49
CA HIS A 512 -1.43 -25.01 -20.20
C HIS A 512 -0.99 -24.92 -18.73
N ALA A 513 -0.76 -23.70 -18.23
CA ALA A 513 -0.47 -23.46 -16.82
C ALA A 513 -1.59 -23.96 -15.88
N ALA A 514 -2.86 -23.76 -16.25
CA ALA A 514 -4.00 -24.26 -15.49
C ALA A 514 -4.06 -25.80 -15.45
N THR A 515 -3.77 -26.45 -16.58
CA THR A 515 -3.71 -27.92 -16.67
C THR A 515 -2.61 -28.49 -15.78
N LEU A 516 -1.41 -27.87 -15.82
CA LEU A 516 -0.28 -28.23 -14.96
C LEU A 516 -0.59 -28.00 -13.47
N ARG A 517 -1.26 -26.90 -13.13
CA ARG A 517 -1.70 -26.59 -11.75
C ARG A 517 -2.66 -27.65 -11.21
N ASP A 518 -3.63 -28.06 -12.01
CA ASP A 518 -4.62 -29.05 -11.60
C ASP A 518 -4.00 -30.44 -11.47
N GLU A 519 -3.00 -30.77 -12.30
CA GLU A 519 -2.19 -31.99 -12.17
C GLU A 519 -1.31 -31.96 -10.90
N ILE A 520 -0.69 -30.82 -10.57
CA ILE A 520 0.04 -30.64 -9.30
C ILE A 520 -0.90 -30.85 -8.11
N ARG A 521 -2.12 -30.29 -8.16
CA ARG A 521 -3.14 -30.50 -7.11
C ARG A 521 -3.54 -31.96 -6.99
N ARG A 522 -3.65 -32.68 -8.12
CA ARG A 522 -3.93 -34.12 -8.13
C ARG A 522 -2.81 -34.93 -7.48
N LEU A 523 -1.56 -34.62 -7.79
CA LEU A 523 -0.39 -35.27 -7.21
C LEU A 523 -0.22 -34.97 -5.71
N ARG A 524 -0.50 -33.72 -5.28
CA ARG A 524 -0.50 -33.33 -3.86
C ARG A 524 -1.54 -34.06 -3.02
N LYS A 525 -2.67 -34.47 -3.60
CA LYS A 525 -3.68 -35.29 -2.92
C LYS A 525 -3.28 -36.76 -2.75
N LYS A 526 -2.21 -37.20 -3.43
CA LYS A 526 -1.68 -38.58 -3.37
C LYS A 526 -0.44 -38.70 -2.45
N LEU A 527 0.11 -37.57 -2.02
CA LEU A 527 1.01 -37.44 -0.86
C LEU A 527 0.14 -37.37 0.40
#